data_AF-A0A6G3UB32-F1
#
_entry.id   AF-A0A6G3UB32-F1
#
_cell.length_a   1.000
_cell.length_b   1.000
_cell.length_c   1.000
_cell.angle_alpha   90.00
_cell.angle_beta   90.00
_cell.angle_gamma   90.00
#
_symmetry.space_group_name_H-M   'P 1'
#
loop_
_entity.id
_entity.type
_entity.pdbx_description
1 polymer ?
#
loop_
_entity_poly.entity_id
_entity_poly.type
_entity_poly.pdbx_seq_one_letter_code
_entity_poly.pdbx_strand_id
1 'polypeptide(L)'
;SPSASGDAAQGDSGATPSDGKQPGTDGPGTTTAPDGTVPADYLGSWSATIDNASGVHSRRLTIQQGGVGDTVMSLLAEGPTGNGTYRCVFEARLTSASDSGGLQLGPSSVTSGRPRSACTPGAATQVRLLPGDTLQRVNTSSGEQLTYTRD
;
A
#
# COMPACT_ATOMS: atom_id res chain seq x y z
N SER A 1 -49.32 37.51 33.45
CA SER A 1 -49.73 38.57 32.50
C SER A 1 -48.52 39.33 32.03
N PRO A 2 -48.39 39.73 30.73
CA PRO A 2 -49.28 39.53 29.56
C PRO A 2 -48.88 38.27 28.73
N SER A 3 -49.72 37.52 27.98
CA SER A 3 -50.67 37.77 26.85
C SER A 3 -49.93 38.17 25.55
N ALA A 4 -50.05 37.54 24.38
CA ALA A 4 -51.18 36.97 23.59
C ALA A 4 -50.69 35.77 22.70
N SER A 5 -51.41 34.67 22.48
CA SER A 5 -52.64 34.41 21.68
C SER A 5 -52.49 34.60 20.16
N GLY A 6 -52.57 33.49 19.42
CA GLY A 6 -52.77 33.39 17.97
C GLY A 6 -53.38 32.03 17.63
N ASP A 7 -54.62 32.07 17.16
CA ASP A 7 -55.60 30.98 17.01
C ASP A 7 -55.44 30.17 15.70
N ALA A 8 -56.15 29.05 15.61
CA ALA A 8 -56.06 28.00 14.60
C ALA A 8 -56.89 28.29 13.34
N ALA A 9 -56.59 27.61 12.22
CA ALA A 9 -57.58 27.07 11.30
C ALA A 9 -56.96 26.11 10.26
N GLN A 10 -57.81 25.23 9.73
CA GLN A 10 -57.55 23.94 9.12
C GLN A 10 -58.12 23.91 7.68
N GLY A 11 -57.62 23.00 6.84
CA GLY A 11 -58.15 22.65 5.50
C GLY A 11 -57.07 22.72 4.43
N ASP A 12 -56.92 21.83 3.45
CA ASP A 12 -57.81 20.80 2.91
C ASP A 12 -56.94 19.73 2.20
N SER A 13 -57.50 18.53 2.05
CA SER A 13 -56.89 17.37 1.42
C SER A 13 -56.88 17.50 -0.11
N GLY A 14 -55.77 17.14 -0.75
CA GLY A 14 -55.70 16.93 -2.20
C GLY A 14 -54.90 15.67 -2.52
N ALA A 15 -55.58 14.64 -3.01
CA ALA A 15 -55.02 13.33 -3.33
C ALA A 15 -54.19 13.31 -4.64
N THR A 16 -53.09 12.52 -4.62
CA THR A 16 -52.38 11.68 -5.63
C THR A 16 -52.71 11.75 -7.14
N PRO A 17 -51.92 11.10 -8.05
CA PRO A 17 -50.46 10.88 -8.17
C PRO A 17 -49.96 11.18 -9.61
N SER A 18 -48.63 11.28 -9.87
CA SER A 18 -48.06 11.04 -11.23
C SER A 18 -46.53 10.87 -11.19
N ASP A 19 -46.12 9.62 -11.40
CA ASP A 19 -45.05 9.10 -12.27
C ASP A 19 -43.76 9.91 -12.51
N GLY A 20 -42.62 9.30 -12.17
CA GLY A 20 -41.34 9.71 -12.75
C GLY A 20 -40.05 9.12 -12.16
N LYS A 21 -39.77 7.84 -12.45
CA LYS A 21 -38.42 7.24 -12.63
C LYS A 21 -37.67 6.66 -11.39
N GLN A 22 -37.68 5.32 -11.31
CA GLN A 22 -36.71 4.43 -10.65
C GLN A 22 -35.36 4.42 -11.42
N PRO A 23 -34.29 3.70 -11.00
CA PRO A 23 -33.45 3.75 -9.79
C PRO A 23 -32.04 4.30 -10.11
N GLY A 24 -31.37 4.93 -9.14
CA GLY A 24 -29.93 5.12 -9.19
C GLY A 24 -29.23 3.94 -8.54
N THR A 25 -28.78 2.97 -9.34
CA THR A 25 -27.85 1.92 -8.91
C THR A 25 -26.61 2.56 -8.28
N ASP A 26 -26.30 2.22 -7.03
CA ASP A 26 -24.94 2.34 -6.51
C ASP A 26 -24.04 1.45 -7.39
N GLY A 27 -23.43 2.05 -8.41
CA GLY A 27 -22.42 1.40 -9.20
C GLY A 27 -21.26 1.00 -8.28
N PRO A 28 -20.49 -0.04 -8.61
CA PRO A 28 -19.24 -0.30 -7.92
C PRO A 28 -18.41 0.97 -8.04
N GLY A 29 -18.14 1.63 -6.91
CA GLY A 29 -17.21 2.75 -6.90
C GLY A 29 -15.90 2.24 -7.49
N THR A 30 -15.57 2.67 -8.70
CA THR A 30 -14.22 2.54 -9.20
C THR A 30 -13.40 3.41 -8.28
N THR A 31 -12.75 2.81 -7.28
CA THR A 31 -11.74 3.50 -6.50
C THR A 31 -10.65 3.86 -7.48
N THR A 32 -10.71 5.08 -8.04
CA THR A 32 -9.65 5.60 -8.88
C THR A 32 -8.37 5.49 -8.05
N ALA A 33 -7.40 4.71 -8.54
CA ALA A 33 -6.11 4.62 -7.89
C ALA A 33 -5.58 6.05 -7.69
N PRO A 34 -5.01 6.38 -6.53
CA PRO A 34 -4.45 7.71 -6.32
C PRO A 34 -3.50 8.05 -7.46
N ASP A 35 -3.68 9.21 -8.10
CA ASP A 35 -2.76 9.70 -9.12
C ASP A 35 -1.34 9.72 -8.52
N GLY A 36 -0.43 8.93 -9.08
CA GLY A 36 0.93 8.80 -8.58
C GLY A 36 1.91 8.32 -9.64
N THR A 37 3.20 8.45 -9.36
CA THR A 37 4.29 8.19 -10.32
C THR A 37 4.66 6.71 -10.42
N VAL A 38 4.29 5.89 -9.42
CA VAL A 38 4.53 4.45 -9.47
C VAL A 38 3.68 3.81 -10.57
N PRO A 39 4.26 3.10 -11.56
CA PRO A 39 3.47 2.43 -12.58
C PRO A 39 2.64 1.28 -12.00
N ALA A 40 1.45 1.07 -12.55
CA ALA A 40 0.44 0.14 -12.04
C ALA A 40 0.98 -1.30 -11.84
N ASP A 41 1.84 -1.76 -12.74
CA ASP A 41 2.39 -3.12 -12.69
C ASP A 41 3.29 -3.36 -11.47
N TYR A 42 3.81 -2.33 -10.83
CA TYR A 42 4.59 -2.49 -9.58
C TYR A 42 3.70 -2.67 -8.36
N LEU A 43 2.46 -2.20 -8.40
CA LEU A 43 1.58 -2.16 -7.25
C LEU A 43 1.21 -3.55 -6.75
N GLY A 44 0.93 -3.63 -5.46
CA GLY A 44 0.48 -4.84 -4.79
C GLY A 44 1.55 -5.45 -3.89
N SER A 45 1.37 -6.74 -3.60
CA SER A 45 2.26 -7.48 -2.71
C SER A 45 3.05 -8.54 -3.48
N TRP A 46 4.28 -8.73 -3.02
CA TRP A 46 5.29 -9.57 -3.63
C TRP A 46 6.02 -10.35 -2.55
N SER A 47 6.22 -11.65 -2.76
CA SER A 47 6.86 -12.53 -1.78
C SER A 47 8.18 -13.10 -2.29
N ALA A 48 9.12 -13.29 -1.38
CA ALA A 48 10.36 -14.02 -1.61
C ALA A 48 10.75 -14.83 -0.38
N THR A 49 11.49 -15.90 -0.61
CA THR A 49 12.04 -16.75 0.45
C THR A 49 13.54 -16.88 0.26
N ILE A 50 14.29 -16.74 1.35
CA ILE A 50 15.73 -16.97 1.41
C ILE A 50 15.95 -18.14 2.34
N ASP A 51 16.49 -19.24 1.81
CA ASP A 51 16.89 -20.40 2.59
C ASP A 51 18.40 -20.37 2.83
N ASN A 52 18.83 -20.57 4.07
CA ASN A 52 20.23 -20.65 4.44
C ASN A 52 20.42 -21.54 5.68
N ALA A 53 21.67 -21.67 6.15
CA ALA A 53 22.01 -22.54 7.28
C ALA A 53 21.25 -22.23 8.60
N SER A 54 20.74 -21.00 8.77
CA SER A 54 19.93 -20.63 9.94
C SER A 54 18.43 -20.92 9.77
N GLY A 55 18.01 -21.29 8.56
CA GLY A 55 16.65 -21.67 8.20
C GLY A 55 16.03 -20.75 7.17
N VAL A 56 14.69 -20.82 7.08
CA VAL A 56 13.91 -20.11 6.07
C VAL A 56 13.57 -18.70 6.53
N HIS A 57 13.89 -17.71 5.71
CA HIS A 57 13.53 -16.31 5.91
C HIS A 57 12.56 -15.84 4.84
N SER A 58 11.42 -15.29 5.26
CA SER A 58 10.42 -14.74 4.34
C SER A 58 10.58 -13.23 4.19
N ARG A 59 10.18 -12.75 3.02
CA ARG A 59 10.11 -11.34 2.65
C ARG A 59 8.77 -11.11 1.97
N ARG A 60 7.97 -10.18 2.49
CA ARG A 60 6.74 -9.70 1.85
C ARG A 60 6.89 -8.20 1.62
N LEU A 61 7.08 -7.84 0.35
CA LEU A 61 7.23 -6.48 -0.14
C LEU A 61 5.86 -5.99 -0.63
N THR A 62 5.41 -4.85 -0.14
CA THR A 62 4.22 -4.17 -0.64
C THR A 62 4.63 -2.85 -1.27
N ILE A 63 4.19 -2.63 -2.52
CA ILE A 63 4.36 -1.38 -3.24
C ILE A 63 2.97 -0.74 -3.41
N GLN A 64 2.87 0.52 -3.01
CA GLN A 64 1.66 1.33 -3.12
C GLN A 64 1.88 2.53 -4.04
N GLN A 65 0.78 3.15 -4.48
CA GLN A 65 0.85 4.40 -5.24
C GLN A 65 1.51 5.51 -4.41
N GLY A 66 2.22 6.41 -5.11
CA GLY A 66 2.77 7.64 -4.54
C GLY A 66 3.66 8.39 -5.54
N GLY A 67 4.01 9.63 -5.20
CA GLY A 67 4.97 10.46 -5.93
C GLY A 67 6.39 10.35 -5.39
N VAL A 68 7.33 11.04 -6.06
CA VAL A 68 8.71 11.16 -5.56
C VAL A 68 8.70 11.88 -4.21
N GLY A 69 9.37 11.29 -3.22
CA GLY A 69 9.41 11.73 -1.84
C GLY A 69 8.42 10.99 -0.93
N ASP A 70 7.40 10.34 -1.47
CA ASP A 70 6.41 9.60 -0.69
C ASP A 70 6.94 8.22 -0.27
N THR A 71 6.44 7.72 0.87
CA THR A 71 6.66 6.32 1.26
C THR A 71 5.80 5.43 0.36
N VAL A 72 6.44 4.69 -0.53
CA VAL A 72 5.75 3.80 -1.50
C VAL A 72 6.01 2.33 -1.24
N MET A 73 6.98 2.01 -0.37
CA MET A 73 7.39 0.64 -0.11
C MET A 73 7.28 0.31 1.37
N SER A 74 6.66 -0.83 1.67
CA SER A 74 6.76 -1.52 2.95
C SER A 74 7.36 -2.90 2.73
N LEU A 75 8.26 -3.34 3.61
CA LEU A 75 8.85 -4.68 3.58
C LEU A 75 8.72 -5.33 4.94
N LEU A 76 7.96 -6.42 5.00
CA LEU A 76 7.93 -7.34 6.12
C LEU A 76 9.01 -8.42 5.92
N ALA A 77 9.87 -8.56 6.91
CA ALA A 77 10.96 -9.51 6.94
C ALA A 77 10.83 -10.38 8.19
N GLU A 78 10.74 -11.69 8.00
CA GLU A 78 10.63 -12.65 9.09
C GLU A 78 11.61 -13.80 8.92
N GLY A 79 11.96 -14.43 10.03
CA GLY A 79 12.76 -15.65 9.99
C GLY A 79 13.40 -15.96 11.33
N PRO A 80 14.21 -17.02 11.38
CA PRO A 80 14.91 -17.43 12.58
C PRO A 80 16.04 -16.47 12.95
N THR A 81 16.38 -16.50 14.23
CA THR A 81 17.59 -15.95 14.85
C THR A 81 18.25 -17.08 15.65
N GLY A 82 19.46 -16.86 16.19
CA GLY A 82 20.18 -17.90 16.93
C GLY A 82 19.42 -18.50 18.13
N ASN A 83 18.47 -17.78 18.72
CA ASN A 83 17.70 -18.22 19.89
C ASN A 83 16.19 -17.92 19.81
N GLY A 84 15.65 -17.67 18.61
CA GLY A 84 14.25 -17.29 18.45
C GLY A 84 13.92 -16.88 17.01
N THR A 85 13.01 -15.94 16.83
CA THR A 85 12.67 -15.39 15.51
C THR A 85 12.79 -13.87 15.50
N TYR A 86 12.91 -13.29 14.31
CA TYR A 86 12.78 -11.87 14.08
C TYR A 86 11.54 -11.56 13.24
N ARG A 87 10.99 -10.37 13.48
CA ARG A 87 10.03 -9.71 12.61
C ARG A 87 10.42 -8.25 12.47
N CYS A 88 10.75 -7.82 11.27
CA CYS A 88 11.12 -6.44 10.95
C CYS A 88 10.17 -5.89 9.89
N VAL A 89 9.70 -4.66 10.08
CA VAL A 89 8.96 -3.89 9.09
C VAL A 89 9.81 -2.69 8.71
N PHE A 90 10.04 -2.54 7.41
CA PHE A 90 10.79 -1.44 6.84
C PHE A 90 9.92 -0.62 5.92
N GLU A 91 10.25 0.66 5.80
CA GLU A 91 9.63 1.56 4.82
C GLU A 91 10.68 2.34 4.05
N ALA A 92 10.43 2.56 2.75
CA ALA A 92 11.28 3.37 1.90
C ALA A 92 10.48 4.34 1.03
N ARG A 93 11.11 5.48 0.75
CA ARG A 93 10.55 6.53 -0.10
C ARG A 93 10.93 6.34 -1.56
N LEU A 94 10.05 6.72 -2.47
CA LEU A 94 10.35 6.81 -3.89
C LEU A 94 11.31 7.98 -4.15
N THR A 95 12.40 7.74 -4.86
CA THR A 95 13.32 8.81 -5.28
C THR A 95 13.23 9.10 -6.77
N SER A 96 12.84 8.12 -7.58
CA SER A 96 12.45 8.29 -8.98
C SER A 96 11.72 7.06 -9.49
N ALA A 97 10.95 7.23 -10.57
CA ALA A 97 10.31 6.14 -11.29
C ALA A 97 10.39 6.41 -12.79
N SER A 98 10.68 5.38 -13.58
CA SER A 98 10.55 5.43 -15.03
C SER A 98 10.25 4.04 -15.58
N ASP A 99 9.55 3.97 -16.72
CA ASP A 99 9.14 2.69 -17.31
C ASP A 99 10.35 1.82 -17.68
N SER A 100 11.43 2.43 -18.17
CA SER A 100 12.67 1.73 -18.56
C SER A 100 13.68 1.56 -17.40
N GLY A 101 13.59 2.40 -16.36
CA GLY A 101 14.52 2.43 -15.23
C GLY A 101 14.00 1.75 -13.97
N GLY A 102 12.72 1.42 -13.91
CA GLY A 102 12.06 0.91 -12.73
C GLY A 102 11.91 1.95 -11.62
N LEU A 103 11.68 1.48 -10.40
CA LEU A 103 11.58 2.34 -9.22
C LEU A 103 12.95 2.47 -8.54
N GLN A 104 13.35 3.69 -8.22
CA GLN A 104 14.45 3.95 -7.30
C GLN A 104 13.86 4.23 -5.93
N LEU A 105 14.27 3.44 -4.94
CA LEU A 105 13.87 3.59 -3.56
C LEU A 105 15.09 4.08 -2.76
N GLY A 106 14.86 5.09 -1.93
CA GLY A 106 15.86 5.56 -0.97
C GLY A 106 16.17 4.50 0.09
N PRO A 107 17.12 4.78 1.01
CA PRO A 107 17.37 3.92 2.15
C PRO A 107 16.09 3.64 2.94
N SER A 108 15.93 2.41 3.42
CA SER A 108 14.76 2.02 4.21
C SER A 108 15.00 2.22 5.70
N SER A 109 13.98 2.71 6.40
CA SER A 109 13.97 2.84 7.86
C SER A 109 13.21 1.68 8.50
N VAL A 110 13.56 1.33 9.74
CA VAL A 110 12.83 0.31 10.51
C VAL A 110 11.66 0.99 11.22
N THR A 111 10.43 0.66 10.87
CA THR A 111 9.23 1.19 11.54
C THR A 111 8.77 0.30 12.68
N SER A 112 9.03 -1.01 12.60
CA SER A 112 8.77 -1.96 13.68
C SER A 112 9.81 -3.08 13.67
N GLY A 113 10.20 -3.55 14.85
CA GLY A 113 11.19 -4.62 14.98
C GLY A 113 11.00 -5.43 16.25
N ARG A 114 10.99 -6.76 16.14
CA ARG A 114 10.86 -7.70 17.24
C ARG A 114 11.84 -8.86 17.07
N PRO A 115 12.89 -8.98 17.92
CA PRO A 115 13.40 -7.92 18.79
C PRO A 115 13.95 -6.74 17.97
N ARG A 116 13.92 -5.52 18.52
CA ARG A 116 14.38 -4.33 17.80
C ARG A 116 15.85 -4.40 17.37
N SER A 117 16.68 -5.09 18.15
CA SER A 117 18.10 -5.33 17.90
C SER A 117 18.38 -6.21 16.69
N ALA A 118 17.41 -6.99 16.21
CA ALA A 118 17.54 -7.82 15.01
C ALA A 118 17.30 -7.05 13.69
N CYS A 119 16.89 -5.77 13.76
CA CYS A 119 16.47 -4.99 12.60
C CYS A 119 17.40 -3.79 12.36
N THR A 120 18.03 -3.75 11.18
CA THR A 120 18.93 -2.66 10.77
C THR A 120 18.35 -1.95 9.55
N PRO A 121 18.35 -0.60 9.49
CA PRO A 121 17.99 0.14 8.27
C PRO A 121 18.66 -0.42 7.01
N GLY A 122 17.92 -0.44 5.90
CA GLY A 122 18.41 -0.95 4.62
C GLY A 122 19.02 0.15 3.77
N ALA A 123 19.96 -0.22 2.90
CA ALA A 123 20.48 0.68 1.86
C ALA A 123 19.42 1.00 0.79
N ALA A 124 19.71 1.99 -0.04
CA ALA A 124 18.90 2.31 -1.21
C ALA A 124 18.85 1.14 -2.21
N THR A 125 17.73 1.00 -2.91
CA THR A 125 17.52 -0.12 -3.83
C THR A 125 16.82 0.32 -5.11
N GLN A 126 17.22 -0.30 -6.23
CA GLN A 126 16.45 -0.27 -7.47
C GLN A 126 15.47 -1.45 -7.50
N VAL A 127 14.27 -1.24 -8.01
CA VAL A 127 13.26 -2.27 -8.23
C VAL A 127 12.87 -2.29 -9.70
N ARG A 128 12.88 -3.46 -10.33
CA ARG A 128 12.51 -3.67 -11.73
C ARG A 128 11.54 -4.83 -11.85
N LEU A 129 10.56 -4.70 -12.73
CA LEU A 129 9.77 -5.84 -13.17
C LEU A 129 10.58 -6.68 -14.16
N LEU A 130 10.43 -7.98 -14.01
CA LEU A 130 10.94 -8.99 -14.92
C LEU A 130 9.73 -9.73 -15.55
N PRO A 131 9.93 -10.47 -16.65
CA PRO A 131 8.86 -11.26 -17.23
C PRO A 131 8.23 -12.25 -16.24
N GLY A 132 6.93 -12.50 -16.38
CA GLY A 132 6.21 -13.53 -15.63
C GLY A 132 5.91 -13.17 -14.17
N ASP A 133 5.41 -11.95 -13.92
CA ASP A 133 5.01 -11.48 -12.58
C ASP A 133 6.11 -11.62 -11.53
N THR A 134 7.33 -11.29 -11.93
CA THR A 134 8.49 -11.25 -11.04
C THR A 134 9.02 -9.83 -10.88
N LEU A 135 9.52 -9.55 -9.68
CA LEU A 135 10.09 -8.27 -9.30
C LEU A 135 11.50 -8.51 -8.79
N GLN A 136 12.49 -7.87 -9.40
CA GLN A 136 13.86 -7.89 -8.92
C GLN A 136 14.16 -6.61 -8.14
N ARG A 137 14.70 -6.77 -6.94
CA ARG A 137 15.22 -5.67 -6.13
C ARG A 137 16.72 -5.81 -5.98
N VAL A 138 17.45 -4.74 -6.30
CA VAL A 138 18.91 -4.66 -6.27
C VAL A 138 19.34 -3.60 -5.28
N ASN A 139 20.23 -3.95 -4.35
CA ASN A 139 20.91 -2.99 -3.50
C ASN A 139 21.89 -2.18 -4.35
N THR A 140 21.72 -0.85 -4.40
CA THR A 140 22.52 0.01 -5.29
C THR A 140 23.95 0.20 -4.81
N SER A 141 24.25 -0.14 -3.56
CA SER A 141 25.59 -0.05 -2.97
C SER A 141 26.37 -1.37 -3.03
N SER A 142 25.72 -2.51 -2.78
CA SER A 142 26.37 -3.83 -2.76
C SER A 142 26.17 -4.64 -4.03
N GLY A 143 25.18 -4.30 -4.85
CA GLY A 143 24.77 -5.12 -6.00
C GLY A 143 24.04 -6.41 -5.63
N GLU A 144 23.80 -6.68 -4.34
CA GLU A 144 23.01 -7.83 -3.89
C GLU A 144 21.59 -7.75 -4.43
N GLN A 145 21.04 -8.90 -4.82
CA GLN A 145 19.77 -8.98 -5.52
C GLN A 145 18.84 -9.97 -4.83
N LEU A 146 17.54 -9.66 -4.84
CA LEU A 146 16.49 -10.59 -4.46
C LEU A 146 15.35 -10.50 -5.46
N THR A 147 14.88 -11.65 -5.92
CA THR A 147 13.72 -11.77 -6.79
C THR A 147 12.50 -12.17 -5.96
N TYR A 148 11.39 -11.52 -6.26
CA TYR A 148 10.09 -11.73 -5.65
C TYR A 148 9.10 -12.19 -6.72
N THR A 149 8.11 -12.97 -6.31
CA THR A 149 6.95 -13.32 -7.12
C THR A 149 5.74 -12.54 -6.63
N ARG A 150 4.84 -12.17 -7.53
CA ARG A 150 3.54 -11.61 -7.14
C ARG A 150 2.78 -12.62 -6.27
N ASP A 151 2.05 -12.11 -5.28
CA ASP A 151 1.14 -12.90 -4.45
C ASP A 151 -0.15 -13.31 -5.16
#